data_AF-A0A9D5NFW9-F1
#
_entry.id   AF-A0A9D5NFW9-F1
#
_cell.length_a   1.000
_cell.length_b   1.000
_cell.length_c   1.000
_cell.angle_alpha   90.00
_cell.angle_beta   90.00
_cell.angle_gamma   90.00
#
_symmetry.space_group_name_H-M   'P 1'
#
loop_
_entity.id
_entity.type
_entity.pdbx_description
1 polymer ?
#
loop_
_entity_poly.entity_id
_entity_poly.type
_entity_poly.pdbx_seq_one_letter_code
_entity_poly.pdbx_strand_id
1 'polypeptide(L)'
;MNQVNYLYFKMNDLNKFYYDILNIRKPSVNYNLIKEIVNKKTNELLKRTNDISGLCKVIALFVLEELNKLNIRTLEFNIKDLCELNYEHVFLISYYKENDEIKYILIDPTYTQFVKTKGFLNPKFNAWPSEILSKTEKGTKILESLVGNGCSLVENEDVNLYLNSFGSVVEEFNLEKSFITHSKKY
;
A
#
# COMPACT_ATOMS: atom_id res chain seq x y z
N MET A 1 30.69 -3.04 -19.88
CA MET A 1 30.05 -3.87 -18.84
C MET A 1 29.39 -2.93 -17.83
N ASN A 2 28.06 -2.90 -17.80
CA ASN A 2 27.29 -1.88 -17.07
C ASN A 2 27.33 -2.10 -15.55
N GLN A 3 27.56 -1.01 -14.79
CA GLN A 3 27.61 -0.97 -13.32
C GLN A 3 26.38 -1.61 -12.64
N VAL A 4 25.24 -1.64 -13.33
CA VAL A 4 23.99 -2.27 -12.87
C VAL A 4 24.15 -3.78 -12.65
N ASN A 5 24.94 -4.47 -13.48
CA ASN A 5 25.20 -5.92 -13.31
C ASN A 5 26.13 -6.21 -12.13
N TYR A 6 26.98 -5.26 -11.74
CA TYR A 6 27.94 -5.44 -10.65
C TYR A 6 27.28 -5.34 -9.27
N LEU A 7 26.28 -4.45 -9.13
CA LEU A 7 25.50 -4.30 -7.89
C LEU A 7 24.58 -5.50 -7.63
N TYR A 8 23.95 -6.04 -8.68
CA TYR A 8 23.09 -7.23 -8.58
C TYR A 8 23.88 -8.48 -8.17
N PHE A 9 25.11 -8.62 -8.67
CA PHE A 9 26.00 -9.72 -8.29
C PHE A 9 26.42 -9.66 -6.81
N LYS A 10 26.73 -8.45 -6.29
CA LYS A 10 27.13 -8.26 -4.88
C LYS A 10 25.99 -8.49 -3.87
N MET A 11 24.76 -8.13 -4.20
CA MET A 11 23.61 -8.33 -3.28
C MET A 11 23.23 -9.81 -3.12
N ASN A 12 23.34 -10.62 -4.18
CA ASN A 12 23.14 -12.07 -4.08
C ASN A 12 24.23 -12.73 -3.23
N ASP A 13 25.47 -12.23 -3.32
CA ASP A 13 26.59 -12.72 -2.52
C ASP A 13 26.42 -12.44 -1.01
N LEU A 14 25.85 -11.27 -0.65
CA LEU A 14 25.66 -10.89 0.75
C LEU A 14 24.59 -11.75 1.46
N ASN A 15 23.46 -11.99 0.78
CA ASN A 15 22.40 -12.83 1.34
C ASN A 15 22.87 -14.29 1.48
N LYS A 16 23.66 -14.77 0.50
CA LYS A 16 24.29 -16.08 0.57
C LYS A 16 25.29 -16.17 1.72
N PHE A 17 26.12 -15.15 1.92
CA PHE A 17 27.04 -15.06 3.05
C PHE A 17 26.32 -15.13 4.41
N TYR A 18 25.26 -14.35 4.62
CA TYR A 18 24.51 -14.38 5.88
C TYR A 18 23.84 -15.74 6.14
N TYR A 19 23.38 -16.41 5.09
CA TYR A 19 22.83 -17.75 5.20
C TYR A 19 23.91 -18.80 5.51
N ASP A 20 24.99 -18.82 4.73
CA ASP A 20 26.04 -19.84 4.83
C ASP A 20 26.85 -19.72 6.13
N ILE A 21 27.00 -18.51 6.69
CA ILE A 21 27.82 -18.28 7.88
C ILE A 21 26.98 -18.13 9.16
N LEU A 22 25.87 -17.39 9.11
CA LEU A 22 25.07 -17.07 10.31
C LEU A 22 23.79 -17.91 10.41
N ASN A 23 23.45 -18.69 9.38
CA ASN A 23 22.17 -19.39 9.25
C ASN A 23 20.95 -18.47 9.44
N ILE A 24 21.12 -17.17 9.14
CA ILE A 24 20.05 -16.18 9.20
C ILE A 24 19.38 -16.14 7.83
N ARG A 25 18.16 -16.68 7.73
CA ARG A 25 17.34 -16.53 6.53
C ARG A 25 16.74 -15.14 6.49
N LYS A 26 16.92 -14.43 5.37
CA LYS A 26 16.08 -13.26 5.09
C LYS A 26 14.62 -13.76 5.01
N PRO A 27 13.66 -13.10 5.68
CA PRO A 27 12.26 -13.50 5.55
C PRO A 27 11.87 -13.49 4.07
N SER A 28 11.17 -14.51 3.61
CA SER A 28 10.58 -14.48 2.27
C SER A 28 9.52 -13.38 2.25
N VAL A 29 9.69 -12.42 1.34
CA VAL A 29 8.72 -11.33 1.19
C VAL A 29 7.47 -11.93 0.56
N ASN A 30 6.36 -11.86 1.27
CA ASN A 30 5.05 -12.29 0.83
C ASN A 30 3.96 -11.38 1.42
N TYR A 31 2.72 -11.60 1.01
CA TYR A 31 1.55 -10.85 1.50
C TYR A 31 1.45 -10.85 3.04
N ASN A 32 1.66 -12.00 3.68
CA ASN A 32 1.50 -12.12 5.14
C ASN A 32 2.52 -11.28 5.90
N LEU A 33 3.78 -11.24 5.47
CA LEU A 33 4.80 -10.39 6.07
C LEU A 33 4.41 -8.90 6.01
N ILE A 34 3.93 -8.44 4.85
CA ILE A 34 3.52 -7.05 4.65
C ILE A 34 2.28 -6.73 5.51
N LYS A 35 1.29 -7.62 5.52
CA LYS A 35 0.11 -7.53 6.39
C LYS A 35 0.49 -7.45 7.87
N GLU A 36 1.42 -8.28 8.34
CA GLU A 36 1.91 -8.24 9.73
C GLU A 36 2.54 -6.89 10.09
N ILE A 37 3.34 -6.32 9.19
CA ILE A 37 3.95 -5.00 9.36
C ILE A 37 2.87 -3.92 9.46
N VAL A 38 1.90 -3.92 8.54
CA VAL A 38 0.76 -2.99 8.54
C VAL A 38 0.02 -3.08 9.87
N ASN A 39 -0.43 -4.28 10.26
CA ASN A 39 -1.16 -4.49 11.50
C ASN A 39 -0.36 -4.07 12.74
N LYS A 40 0.94 -4.40 12.79
CA LYS A 40 1.80 -4.01 13.91
C LYS A 40 1.86 -2.49 14.04
N LYS A 41 2.07 -1.75 12.95
CA LYS A 41 2.16 -0.28 12.97
C LYS A 41 0.84 0.38 13.28
N THR A 42 -0.26 -0.13 12.73
CA THR A 42 -1.61 0.32 13.10
C THR A 42 -1.87 0.13 14.58
N ASN A 43 -1.58 -1.05 15.13
CA ASN A 43 -1.78 -1.34 16.55
C ASN A 43 -0.87 -0.52 17.47
N GLU A 44 0.38 -0.26 17.06
CA GLU A 44 1.29 0.64 17.80
C GLU A 44 0.73 2.06 17.89
N LEU A 45 0.09 2.56 16.82
CA LEU A 45 -0.56 3.86 16.80
C LEU A 45 -1.85 3.88 17.64
N LEU A 46 -2.69 2.85 17.52
CA LEU A 46 -3.94 2.71 18.28
C LEU A 46 -3.72 2.59 19.79
N LYS A 47 -2.53 2.17 20.25
CA LYS A 47 -2.16 2.25 21.67
C LYS A 47 -2.02 3.69 22.19
N ARG A 48 -1.92 4.68 21.30
CA ARG A 48 -1.69 6.10 21.61
C ARG A 48 -2.89 6.99 21.26
N THR A 49 -3.81 6.51 20.42
CA THR A 49 -5.02 7.22 20.01
C THR A 49 -6.16 6.24 19.78
N ASN A 50 -7.39 6.63 20.12
CA ASN A 50 -8.59 5.85 19.82
C ASN A 50 -9.19 6.17 18.45
N ASP A 51 -8.66 7.18 17.75
CA ASP A 51 -9.13 7.63 16.44
C ASP A 51 -7.92 7.83 15.51
N ILE A 52 -7.99 7.22 14.33
CA ILE A 52 -6.96 7.29 13.28
C ILE A 52 -7.32 8.27 12.15
N SER A 53 -8.47 8.94 12.27
CA SER A 53 -8.92 9.95 11.31
C SER A 53 -7.88 11.06 11.17
N GLY A 54 -7.47 11.35 9.94
CA GLY A 54 -6.43 12.35 9.65
C GLY A 54 -4.99 11.91 9.95
N LEU A 55 -4.76 10.67 10.40
CA LEU A 55 -3.41 10.12 10.64
C LEU A 55 -2.88 9.28 9.47
N CYS A 56 -3.54 9.30 8.30
CA CYS A 56 -3.15 8.53 7.11
C CYS A 56 -1.68 8.73 6.72
N LYS A 57 -1.19 9.97 6.75
CA LYS A 57 0.21 10.27 6.45
C LYS A 57 1.18 9.69 7.49
N VAL A 58 0.85 9.75 8.77
CA VAL A 58 1.71 9.25 9.86
C VAL A 58 1.85 7.74 9.76
N ILE A 59 0.74 7.03 9.60
CA ILE A 59 0.75 5.57 9.54
C ILE A 59 1.39 5.05 8.25
N ALA A 60 1.16 5.73 7.12
CA ALA A 60 1.80 5.42 5.85
C ALA A 60 3.33 5.54 5.97
N LEU A 61 3.83 6.61 6.58
CA LEU A 61 5.27 6.76 6.83
C LEU A 61 5.84 5.65 7.72
N PHE A 62 5.17 5.28 8.82
CA PHE A 62 5.64 4.19 9.69
C PHE A 62 5.67 2.83 9.00
N VAL A 63 4.68 2.55 8.14
CA VAL A 63 4.68 1.32 7.35
C VAL A 63 5.79 1.37 6.28
N LEU A 64 5.90 2.48 5.55
CA LEU A 64 6.92 2.69 4.51
C LEU A 64 8.34 2.51 5.07
N GLU A 65 8.64 3.07 6.24
CA GLU A 65 9.94 2.92 6.90
C GLU A 65 10.29 1.45 7.19
N GLU A 66 9.36 0.65 7.70
CA GLU A 66 9.61 -0.78 7.97
C GLU A 66 9.76 -1.59 6.68
N LEU A 67 8.93 -1.31 5.66
CA LEU A 67 9.05 -1.96 4.37
C LEU A 67 10.41 -1.65 3.71
N ASN A 68 10.87 -0.39 3.83
CA ASN A 68 12.18 0.04 3.34
C ASN A 68 13.33 -0.67 4.07
N LYS A 69 13.26 -0.86 5.40
CA LYS A 69 14.27 -1.64 6.16
C LYS A 69 14.42 -3.07 5.63
N LEU A 70 13.34 -3.64 5.08
CA LEU A 70 13.34 -4.98 4.49
C LEU A 70 13.70 -5.00 2.99
N ASN A 71 13.94 -3.82 2.41
CA ASN A 71 14.11 -3.61 0.97
C ASN A 71 12.87 -4.02 0.15
N ILE A 72 11.68 -3.83 0.70
CA ILE A 72 10.41 -4.03 0.00
C ILE A 72 10.05 -2.72 -0.70
N ARG A 73 10.04 -2.75 -2.03
CA ARG A 73 9.80 -1.55 -2.83
C ARG A 73 8.35 -1.10 -2.67
N THR A 74 8.20 0.14 -2.23
CA THR A 74 6.91 0.74 -1.88
C THR A 74 6.89 2.19 -2.39
N LEU A 75 5.75 2.61 -2.92
CA LEU A 75 5.49 3.98 -3.37
C LEU A 75 4.36 4.58 -2.54
N GLU A 76 4.52 5.86 -2.20
CA GLU A 76 3.50 6.67 -1.54
C GLU A 76 2.69 7.44 -2.59
N PHE A 77 1.38 7.49 -2.40
CA PHE A 77 0.46 8.23 -3.25
C PHE A 77 -0.50 9.06 -2.40
N ASN A 78 -0.97 10.17 -2.95
CA ASN A 78 -1.99 11.01 -2.36
C ASN A 78 -3.19 11.08 -3.31
N ILE A 79 -4.38 10.73 -2.83
CA ILE A 79 -5.59 10.77 -3.67
C ILE A 79 -5.89 12.19 -4.15
N LYS A 80 -5.45 13.21 -3.42
CA LYS A 80 -5.61 14.62 -3.80
C LYS A 80 -5.01 14.88 -5.18
N ASP A 81 -3.81 14.37 -5.40
CA ASP A 81 -3.05 14.58 -6.63
C ASP A 81 -3.57 13.69 -7.77
N LEU A 82 -4.12 12.51 -7.44
CA LEU A 82 -4.62 11.54 -8.42
C LEU A 82 -6.06 11.81 -8.89
N CYS A 83 -6.89 12.41 -8.03
CA CYS A 83 -8.32 12.62 -8.26
C CYS A 83 -8.75 14.11 -8.19
N GLU A 84 -7.79 15.05 -8.14
CA GLU A 84 -8.06 16.51 -8.03
C GLU A 84 -9.01 16.91 -6.89
N LEU A 85 -8.88 16.23 -5.75
CA LEU A 85 -9.76 16.45 -4.60
C LEU A 85 -9.29 17.64 -3.76
N ASN A 86 -10.18 18.19 -2.94
CA ASN A 86 -9.85 19.30 -2.03
C ASN A 86 -9.37 18.85 -0.63
N TYR A 87 -9.14 17.55 -0.45
CA TYR A 87 -8.69 16.98 0.80
C TYR A 87 -7.59 15.94 0.56
N GLU A 88 -6.71 15.78 1.55
CA GLU A 88 -5.56 14.88 1.48
C GLU A 88 -5.95 13.50 2.01
N HIS A 89 -5.45 12.45 1.37
CA HIS A 89 -5.41 11.12 1.94
C HIS A 89 -4.31 10.30 1.29
N VAL A 90 -3.46 9.71 2.12
CA VAL A 90 -2.25 9.02 1.71
C VAL A 90 -2.45 7.51 1.82
N PHE A 91 -2.05 6.80 0.76
CA PHE A 91 -2.00 5.35 0.71
C PHE A 91 -0.66 4.91 0.10
N LEU A 92 -0.31 3.64 0.27
CA LEU A 92 0.89 3.06 -0.32
C LEU A 92 0.53 1.95 -1.29
N ILE A 93 1.38 1.78 -2.31
CA ILE A 93 1.43 0.55 -3.09
C ILE A 93 2.80 -0.07 -2.89
N SER A 94 2.83 -1.35 -2.49
CA SER A 94 4.06 -2.15 -2.48
C SER A 94 3.97 -3.27 -3.51
N TYR A 95 5.11 -3.82 -3.90
CA TYR A 95 5.13 -5.08 -4.65
C TYR A 95 6.14 -6.07 -4.08
N TYR A 96 5.88 -7.34 -4.35
CA TYR A 96 6.81 -8.43 -4.11
C TYR A 96 6.80 -9.39 -5.30
N LYS A 97 7.81 -10.26 -5.38
CA LYS A 97 7.93 -11.26 -6.43
C LYS A 97 7.71 -12.64 -5.83
N GLU A 98 6.79 -13.41 -6.40
CA GLU A 98 6.45 -14.77 -5.98
C GLU A 98 6.26 -15.63 -7.23
N ASN A 99 6.99 -16.75 -7.32
CA ASN A 99 6.96 -17.66 -8.48
C ASN A 99 7.15 -16.95 -9.83
N ASP A 100 8.13 -16.04 -9.89
CA ASP A 100 8.43 -15.19 -11.04
C ASP A 100 7.39 -14.12 -11.42
N GLU A 101 6.26 -14.05 -10.72
CA GLU A 101 5.22 -13.05 -10.92
C GLU A 101 5.36 -11.87 -9.94
N ILE A 102 5.08 -10.66 -10.41
CA ILE A 102 4.99 -9.48 -9.56
C ILE A 102 3.57 -9.43 -8.97
N LYS A 103 3.48 -9.33 -7.65
CA LYS A 103 2.23 -9.16 -6.92
C LYS A 103 2.21 -7.77 -6.28
N TYR A 104 1.11 -7.04 -6.41
CA TYR A 104 0.94 -5.71 -5.85
C TYR A 104 0.02 -5.74 -4.64
N ILE A 105 0.30 -4.87 -3.67
CA ILE A 105 -0.51 -4.70 -2.47
C ILE A 105 -0.83 -3.22 -2.31
N LEU A 106 -2.12 -2.91 -2.26
CA LEU A 106 -2.65 -1.65 -1.79
C LEU A 106 -2.63 -1.65 -0.26
N ILE A 107 -2.05 -0.61 0.34
CA ILE A 107 -1.94 -0.45 1.79
C ILE A 107 -2.62 0.87 2.18
N ASP A 108 -3.71 0.76 2.92
CA ASP A 108 -4.45 1.89 3.49
C ASP A 108 -5.09 1.46 4.83
N PRO A 109 -4.31 1.43 5.93
CA PRO A 109 -4.81 1.07 7.25
C PRO A 109 -5.81 2.08 7.83
N THR A 110 -5.96 3.23 7.19
CA THR A 110 -6.89 4.29 7.60
C THR A 110 -8.16 4.33 6.77
N TYR A 111 -8.38 3.38 5.86
CA TYR A 111 -9.58 3.36 5.02
C TYR A 111 -10.89 3.33 5.82
N THR A 112 -10.84 2.82 7.05
CA THR A 112 -11.97 2.80 7.99
C THR A 112 -12.59 4.18 8.24
N GLN A 113 -11.82 5.28 8.07
CA GLN A 113 -12.35 6.65 8.15
C GLN A 113 -13.37 6.99 7.04
N PHE A 114 -13.40 6.20 5.96
CA PHE A 114 -14.32 6.34 4.84
C PHE A 114 -15.44 5.29 4.82
N VAL A 115 -15.55 4.51 5.90
CA VAL A 115 -16.65 3.57 6.09
C VAL A 115 -17.85 4.32 6.68
N LYS A 116 -19.01 4.18 6.04
CA LYS A 116 -20.24 4.80 6.51
C LYS A 116 -20.55 4.42 7.96
N THR A 117 -20.56 5.43 8.82
CA THR A 117 -21.03 5.33 10.20
C THR A 117 -22.48 5.80 10.28
N LYS A 118 -23.32 5.07 11.03
CA LYS A 118 -24.73 5.45 11.22
C LYS A 118 -24.79 6.80 11.94
N GLY A 119 -25.55 7.74 11.38
CA GLY A 119 -25.80 9.04 12.01
C GLY A 119 -24.82 10.16 11.66
N PHE A 120 -23.80 9.90 10.82
CA PHE A 120 -22.91 10.93 10.29
C PHE A 120 -23.06 11.00 8.76
N LEU A 121 -23.31 12.20 8.22
CA LEU A 121 -23.17 12.49 6.81
C LEU A 121 -21.88 13.29 6.68
N ASN A 122 -20.88 12.75 6.00
CA ASN A 122 -19.66 13.51 5.72
C ASN A 122 -19.97 14.52 4.60
N PRO A 123 -19.99 15.84 4.88
CA PRO A 123 -20.41 16.86 3.91
C PRO A 123 -19.47 16.96 2.70
N LYS A 124 -18.31 16.27 2.73
CA LYS A 124 -17.32 16.26 1.66
C LYS A 124 -17.65 15.28 0.52
N PHE A 125 -18.63 14.38 0.70
CA PHE A 125 -18.95 13.35 -0.27
C PHE A 125 -20.44 13.27 -0.59
N ASN A 126 -20.77 13.10 -1.87
CA ASN A 126 -22.14 12.79 -2.31
C ASN A 126 -22.58 11.37 -1.90
N ALA A 127 -21.63 10.45 -1.73
CA ALA A 127 -21.82 9.10 -1.21
C ALA A 127 -20.52 8.64 -0.53
N TRP A 128 -20.59 7.77 0.47
CA TRP A 128 -19.38 7.32 1.17
C TRP A 128 -18.48 6.50 0.24
N PRO A 129 -17.15 6.69 0.25
CA PRO A 129 -16.24 5.88 -0.57
C PRO A 129 -16.44 4.37 -0.36
N SER A 130 -16.72 3.93 0.87
CA SER A 130 -17.07 2.52 1.12
C SER A 130 -18.31 2.05 0.35
N GLU A 131 -19.34 2.88 0.20
CA GLU A 131 -20.57 2.54 -0.53
C GLU A 131 -20.34 2.51 -2.05
N ILE A 132 -19.42 3.33 -2.56
CA ILE A 132 -19.06 3.33 -3.98
C ILE A 132 -18.21 2.10 -4.29
N LEU A 133 -17.18 1.84 -3.47
CA LEU A 133 -16.29 0.70 -3.64
C LEU A 133 -17.04 -0.64 -3.57
N SER A 134 -18.01 -0.77 -2.66
CA SER A 134 -18.79 -2.01 -2.50
C SER A 134 -19.83 -2.27 -3.59
N LYS A 135 -19.90 -1.48 -4.67
CA LYS A 135 -20.86 -1.70 -5.77
C LYS A 135 -20.53 -2.91 -6.63
N THR A 136 -19.30 -3.41 -6.56
CA THR A 136 -18.85 -4.59 -7.31
C THR A 136 -18.36 -5.68 -6.36
N GLU A 137 -18.37 -6.94 -6.81
CA GLU A 137 -17.83 -8.05 -6.01
C GLU A 137 -16.33 -7.87 -5.73
N LYS A 138 -15.55 -7.46 -6.75
CA LYS A 138 -14.12 -7.12 -6.60
C LYS A 138 -13.93 -6.03 -5.55
N GLY A 139 -14.65 -4.91 -5.68
CA GLY A 139 -14.57 -3.80 -4.74
C GLY A 139 -14.98 -4.17 -3.31
N THR A 140 -15.95 -5.08 -3.15
CA THR A 140 -16.32 -5.61 -1.83
C THR A 140 -15.17 -6.38 -1.18
N LYS A 141 -14.47 -7.24 -1.93
CA LYS A 141 -13.28 -7.97 -1.43
C LYS A 141 -12.14 -7.03 -1.04
N ILE A 142 -11.92 -5.96 -1.81
CA ILE A 142 -10.94 -4.91 -1.49
C ILE A 142 -11.35 -4.22 -0.18
N LEU A 143 -12.60 -3.77 -0.08
CA LEU A 143 -13.14 -3.11 1.12
C LEU A 143 -12.97 -3.97 2.37
N GLU A 144 -13.39 -5.24 2.32
CA GLU A 144 -13.25 -6.18 3.45
C GLU A 144 -11.78 -6.35 3.86
N SER A 145 -10.88 -6.43 2.88
CA SER A 145 -9.43 -6.57 3.13
C SER A 145 -8.84 -5.31 3.76
N LEU A 146 -9.19 -4.12 3.27
CA LEU A 146 -8.72 -2.85 3.81
C LEU A 146 -9.25 -2.61 5.22
N VAL A 147 -10.53 -2.87 5.47
CA VAL A 147 -11.14 -2.71 6.80
C VAL A 147 -10.59 -3.74 7.79
N GLY A 148 -10.39 -4.99 7.36
CA GLY A 148 -9.92 -6.06 8.24
C GLY A 148 -8.41 -6.07 8.50
N ASN A 149 -7.60 -5.69 7.51
CA ASN A 149 -6.14 -5.87 7.55
C ASN A 149 -5.35 -4.59 7.22
N GLY A 150 -6.01 -3.51 6.80
CA GLY A 150 -5.35 -2.31 6.32
C GLY A 150 -4.63 -2.46 4.97
N CYS A 151 -4.75 -3.61 4.30
CA CYS A 151 -4.14 -3.85 3.00
C CYS A 151 -4.89 -4.91 2.18
N SER A 152 -4.72 -4.91 0.87
CA SER A 152 -5.33 -5.84 -0.07
C SER A 152 -4.39 -6.17 -1.24
N LEU A 153 -4.41 -7.42 -1.71
CA LEU A 153 -3.79 -7.78 -3.00
C LEU A 153 -4.61 -7.16 -4.13
N VAL A 154 -3.94 -6.56 -5.10
CA VAL A 154 -4.60 -5.77 -6.15
C VAL A 154 -3.94 -5.93 -7.51
N GLU A 155 -4.74 -5.76 -8.54
CA GLU A 155 -4.32 -5.51 -9.92
C GLU A 155 -4.59 -4.05 -10.33
N ASN A 156 -4.25 -3.67 -11.57
CA ASN A 156 -4.46 -2.30 -12.06
C ASN A 156 -5.94 -1.87 -11.96
N GLU A 157 -6.85 -2.74 -12.36
CA GLU A 157 -8.30 -2.48 -12.31
C GLU A 157 -8.77 -2.21 -10.87
N ASP A 158 -8.23 -2.96 -9.92
CA ASP A 158 -8.60 -2.87 -8.50
C ASP A 158 -8.18 -1.54 -7.88
N VAL A 159 -7.00 -1.04 -8.23
CA VAL A 159 -6.54 0.28 -7.78
C VAL A 159 -7.39 1.39 -8.39
N ASN A 160 -7.78 1.26 -9.66
CA ASN A 160 -8.71 2.21 -10.27
C ASN A 160 -10.09 2.16 -9.61
N LEU A 161 -10.61 0.98 -9.26
CA LEU A 161 -11.86 0.87 -8.48
C LEU A 161 -11.74 1.56 -7.11
N TYR A 162 -10.61 1.38 -6.41
CA TYR A 162 -10.31 2.06 -5.16
C TYR A 162 -10.28 3.59 -5.33
N LEU A 163 -9.55 4.12 -6.32
CA LEU A 163 -9.45 5.56 -6.56
C LEU A 163 -10.80 6.17 -6.96
N ASN A 164 -11.55 5.48 -7.83
CA ASN A 164 -12.89 5.90 -8.25
C ASN A 164 -13.91 5.94 -7.10
N SER A 165 -13.62 5.29 -5.97
CA SER A 165 -14.46 5.40 -4.78
C SER A 165 -14.38 6.76 -4.10
N PHE A 166 -13.30 7.52 -4.32
CA PHE A 166 -13.11 8.85 -3.74
C PHE A 166 -13.57 9.98 -4.67
N GLY A 167 -13.42 9.78 -5.98
CA GLY A 167 -13.73 10.77 -7.00
C GLY A 167 -13.27 10.31 -8.38
N SER A 168 -13.51 11.11 -9.41
CA SER A 168 -13.03 10.82 -10.75
C SER A 168 -11.50 10.90 -10.81
N VAL A 169 -10.86 9.82 -11.27
CA VAL A 169 -9.40 9.82 -11.49
C VAL A 169 -9.07 10.69 -12.70
N VAL A 170 -8.01 11.49 -12.61
CA VAL A 170 -7.58 12.40 -13.69
C VAL A 170 -7.04 11.62 -14.89
N GLU A 171 -6.31 10.54 -14.63
CA GLU A 171 -5.80 9.57 -15.60
C GLU A 171 -5.96 8.17 -15.01
N GLU A 172 -6.21 7.18 -15.86
CA GLU A 172 -6.29 5.79 -15.42
C GLU A 172 -4.95 5.35 -14.79
N PHE A 173 -5.02 4.89 -13.55
CA PHE A 173 -3.84 4.52 -12.79
C PHE A 173 -3.23 3.23 -13.34
N ASN A 174 -1.90 3.23 -13.51
CA ASN A 174 -1.15 2.07 -13.97
C ASN A 174 0.02 1.77 -13.02
N LEU A 175 -0.05 0.62 -12.35
CA LEU A 175 0.93 0.13 -11.37
C LEU A 175 2.33 0.03 -11.98
N GLU A 176 2.46 -0.65 -13.12
CA GLU A 176 3.76 -0.89 -13.76
C GLU A 176 4.44 0.42 -14.15
N LYS A 177 3.72 1.32 -14.82
CA LYS A 177 4.19 2.67 -15.19
C LYS A 177 4.60 3.46 -13.95
N SER A 178 3.86 3.34 -12.86
CA SER A 178 4.15 4.03 -11.60
C SER A 178 5.49 3.60 -11.01
N PHE A 179 5.78 2.29 -10.99
CA PHE A 179 7.07 1.78 -10.53
C PHE A 179 8.22 2.05 -11.51
N ILE A 180 8.00 2.04 -12.83
CA ILE A 180 9.06 2.37 -13.80
C ILE A 180 9.47 3.85 -13.72
N THR A 181 8.48 4.75 -13.62
CA THR A 181 8.72 6.20 -13.63
C THR A 181 9.43 6.64 -12.36
N HIS A 182 9.10 6.03 -11.22
CA HIS A 182 9.76 6.31 -9.94
C HIS A 182 11.18 5.71 -9.84
N SER A 183 11.54 4.69 -10.62
CA SER A 183 12.95 4.21 -10.70
C SER A 183 13.88 5.13 -11.49
N LYS A 184 13.36 6.06 -12.31
CA LYS A 184 14.20 6.96 -13.10
C LYS A 184 14.63 8.23 -12.36
N LYS A 185 14.13 8.45 -11.15
CA LYS A 185 14.46 9.61 -10.31
C LYS A 185 15.63 9.38 -9.34
N TYR A 186 16.22 8.19 -9.32
CA TYR A 186 17.36 7.83 -8.46
C TYR A 186 18.43 7.06 -9.24
#